data_AF-A0A9E3G2L4-F1
#
_entry.id   AF-A0A9E3G2L4-F1
#
_cell.length_a   1.000
_cell.length_b   1.000
_cell.length_c   1.000
_cell.angle_alpha   90.00
_cell.angle_beta   90.00
_cell.angle_gamma   90.00
#
_symmetry.space_group_name_H-M   'P 1'
#
loop_
_entity.id
_entity.type
_entity.pdbx_description
1 polymer ?
#
loop_
_entity_poly.entity_id
_entity_poly.type
_entity_poly.pdbx_seq_one_letter_code
_entity_poly.pdbx_strand_id
1 'polypeptide(L)'
;MTTLPEASPVKSLAEELETVRLLWRQCIETYASGVEATLDQVQASVRGQQRARKLPVSKLGDLRDMLAMCRGLNLRPEKGRRKDLKKIETLIEELRLLTEQW
;
A
#
# COMPACT_ATOMS: atom_id res chain seq x y z
N MET A 1 -49.01 -15.13 -16.96
CA MET A 1 -47.84 -14.26 -16.73
C MET A 1 -47.67 -14.16 -15.23
N THR A 2 -46.75 -14.93 -14.67
CA THR A 2 -46.50 -14.97 -13.23
C THR A 2 -45.70 -13.73 -12.87
N THR A 3 -46.34 -12.72 -12.28
CA THR A 3 -45.62 -11.57 -11.71
C THR A 3 -44.74 -12.10 -10.59
N LEU A 4 -43.42 -12.08 -10.81
CA LEU A 4 -42.46 -12.31 -9.74
C LEU A 4 -42.79 -11.34 -8.60
N PRO A 5 -42.89 -11.80 -7.34
CA PRO A 5 -43.13 -10.90 -6.24
C PRO A 5 -41.99 -9.87 -6.23
N GLU A 6 -42.33 -8.58 -6.29
CA GLU A 6 -41.35 -7.51 -6.06
C GLU A 6 -40.58 -7.87 -4.79
N ALA A 7 -39.27 -8.09 -4.94
CA ALA A 7 -38.43 -8.35 -3.79
C ALA A 7 -38.65 -7.22 -2.79
N SER A 8 -38.91 -7.58 -1.52
CA SER A 8 -39.08 -6.60 -0.46
C SER A 8 -37.96 -5.56 -0.54
N PRO A 9 -38.25 -4.25 -0.59
CA PRO A 9 -37.23 -3.21 -0.69
C PRO A 9 -36.12 -3.34 0.38
N VAL A 10 -36.48 -3.88 1.54
CA VAL A 10 -35.53 -4.19 2.63
C VAL A 10 -34.56 -5.29 2.23
N LYS A 11 -35.05 -6.37 1.62
CA LYS A 11 -34.22 -7.49 1.15
C LYS A 11 -33.28 -7.03 0.04
N SER A 12 -33.79 -6.30 -0.94
CA SER A 12 -32.98 -5.77 -2.03
C SER A 12 -31.88 -4.84 -1.51
N LEU A 13 -32.20 -3.90 -0.61
CA LEU A 13 -31.19 -3.02 -0.04
C LEU A 13 -30.14 -3.80 0.80
N ALA A 14 -30.54 -4.83 1.55
CA ALA A 14 -29.60 -5.65 2.31
C ALA A 14 -28.61 -6.40 1.41
N GLU A 15 -29.08 -6.93 0.27
CA GLU A 15 -28.23 -7.57 -0.75
C GLU A 15 -27.25 -6.57 -1.38
N GLU A 16 -27.72 -5.37 -1.72
CA GLU A 16 -26.86 -4.31 -2.25
C GLU A 16 -25.79 -3.86 -1.26
N LEU A 17 -26.13 -3.72 0.03
CA LEU A 17 -25.15 -3.36 1.07
C LEU A 17 -24.08 -4.45 1.28
N GLU A 18 -24.43 -5.73 1.10
CA GLU A 18 -23.44 -6.81 1.11
C GLU A 18 -22.52 -6.73 -0.11
N THR A 19 -23.07 -6.45 -1.29
CA THR A 19 -22.28 -6.20 -2.51
C THR A 19 -21.30 -5.04 -2.31
N VAL A 20 -21.74 -3.92 -1.74
CA VAL A 20 -20.87 -2.77 -1.42
C VAL A 20 -19.74 -3.18 -0.47
N ARG A 21 -20.02 -4.00 0.54
CA ARG A 21 -19.01 -4.52 1.47
C ARG A 21 -17.96 -5.38 0.75
N LEU A 22 -18.39 -6.26 -0.14
CA LEU A 22 -17.50 -7.12 -0.92
C LEU A 22 -16.60 -6.29 -1.84
N LEU A 23 -17.19 -5.33 -2.58
CA LEU A 23 -16.45 -4.41 -3.45
C LEU A 23 -15.42 -3.60 -2.67
N TRP A 24 -15.79 -3.05 -1.51
CA TRP A 24 -14.87 -2.31 -0.65
C TRP A 24 -13.65 -3.15 -0.23
N ARG A 25 -13.87 -4.39 0.18
CA ARG A 25 -12.77 -5.31 0.55
C ARG A 25 -11.87 -5.61 -0.63
N GLN A 26 -12.44 -5.95 -1.78
CA GLN A 26 -11.67 -6.23 -3.00
C GLN A 26 -10.85 -5.02 -3.45
N CYS A 27 -11.40 -3.81 -3.35
CA CYS A 27 -10.66 -2.57 -3.63
C CYS A 27 -9.48 -2.38 -2.68
N ILE A 28 -9.65 -2.60 -1.37
CA ILE A 28 -8.56 -2.51 -0.40
C ILE A 28 -7.49 -3.55 -0.68
N GLU A 29 -7.86 -4.81 -0.92
CA GLU A 29 -6.93 -5.90 -1.20
C GLU A 29 -6.10 -5.61 -2.45
N THR A 30 -6.76 -5.24 -3.55
CA THR A 30 -6.09 -4.89 -4.81
C THR A 30 -5.14 -3.70 -4.62
N TYR A 31 -5.60 -2.67 -3.91
CA TYR A 31 -4.77 -1.50 -3.61
C TYR A 31 -3.55 -1.85 -2.75
N ALA A 32 -3.76 -2.65 -1.70
CA ALA A 32 -2.70 -3.09 -0.80
C ALA A 32 -1.64 -3.90 -1.54
N SER A 33 -2.04 -4.84 -2.41
CA SER A 33 -1.11 -5.60 -3.24
C SER A 33 -0.25 -4.71 -4.15
N GLY A 34 -0.80 -3.61 -4.67
CA GLY A 34 -0.03 -2.63 -5.45
C GLY A 34 1.05 -1.94 -4.60
N VAL A 35 0.68 -1.50 -3.39
CA VAL A 35 1.62 -0.88 -2.44
C VAL A 35 2.71 -1.86 -2.01
N GLU A 36 2.34 -3.12 -1.74
CA GLU A 36 3.27 -4.19 -1.38
C GLU A 36 4.25 -4.50 -2.51
N ALA A 37 3.78 -4.57 -3.76
CA ALA A 37 4.65 -4.79 -4.90
C ALA A 37 5.71 -3.70 -5.07
N THR A 38 5.35 -2.42 -4.83
CA THR A 38 6.33 -1.32 -4.83
C THR A 38 7.32 -1.45 -3.69
N LEU A 39 6.87 -1.83 -2.49
CA LEU A 39 7.74 -2.07 -1.35
C LEU A 39 8.75 -3.20 -1.63
N ASP A 40 8.30 -4.29 -2.27
CA ASP A 40 9.14 -5.41 -2.66
C ASP A 40 10.22 -4.98 -3.67
N GLN A 41 9.87 -4.13 -4.64
CA GLN A 41 10.84 -3.57 -5.59
C GLN A 41 11.92 -2.75 -4.86
N VAL A 42 11.53 -1.87 -3.94
CA VAL A 42 12.48 -1.08 -3.11
C VAL A 42 13.37 -2.01 -2.30
N GLN A 43 12.81 -3.02 -1.64
CA GLN A 43 13.57 -3.99 -0.85
C GLN A 43 14.56 -4.77 -1.71
N ALA A 44 14.17 -5.18 -2.92
CA ALA A 44 15.05 -5.88 -3.86
C ALA A 44 16.24 -5.00 -4.27
N SER A 45 16.00 -3.73 -4.60
CA SER A 45 17.05 -2.76 -4.95
C SER A 45 18.06 -2.56 -3.81
N VAL A 46 17.58 -2.45 -2.56
CA VAL A 46 18.42 -2.35 -1.36
C VAL A 46 19.23 -3.63 -1.12
N ARG A 47 18.59 -4.80 -1.19
CA ARG A 47 19.27 -6.10 -1.02
C ARG A 47 20.32 -6.34 -2.10
N GLY A 48 20.07 -5.86 -3.33
CA GLY A 48 21.03 -5.92 -4.43
C GLY A 48 22.37 -5.24 -4.11
N GLN A 49 22.34 -4.18 -3.29
CA GLN A 49 23.55 -3.45 -2.89
C GLN A 49 24.46 -4.26 -1.94
N GLN A 50 23.94 -5.28 -1.25
CA GLN A 50 24.74 -6.11 -0.32
C GLN A 50 25.86 -6.90 -1.01
N ARG A 51 25.70 -7.17 -2.31
CA ARG A 51 26.70 -7.90 -3.11
C ARG A 51 27.86 -7.01 -3.56
N ALA A 52 27.74 -5.70 -3.41
CA ALA A 52 28.80 -4.77 -3.78
C ALA A 52 29.94 -4.84 -2.76
N ARG A 53 31.16 -5.13 -3.22
CA ARG A 53 32.37 -5.13 -2.38
C ARG A 53 32.63 -3.75 -1.73
N LYS A 54 32.19 -2.67 -2.37
CA LYS A 54 32.22 -1.30 -1.86
C LYS A 54 31.11 -0.49 -2.51
N LEU A 55 30.30 0.20 -1.71
CA LEU A 55 29.25 1.09 -2.22
C LEU A 55 29.80 2.50 -2.50
N PRO A 56 29.34 3.18 -3.57
CA PRO A 56 29.58 4.60 -3.77
C PRO A 56 29.08 5.43 -2.58
N VAL A 57 29.73 6.57 -2.32
CA VAL A 57 29.36 7.46 -1.21
C VAL A 57 27.94 8.00 -1.37
N SER A 58 27.49 8.28 -2.60
CA SER A 58 26.10 8.70 -2.89
C SER A 58 25.09 7.66 -2.43
N LYS A 59 25.26 6.39 -2.81
CA LYS A 59 24.37 5.30 -2.37
C LYS A 59 24.38 5.09 -0.85
N LEU A 60 25.52 5.27 -0.20
CA LEU A 60 25.58 5.25 1.27
C LEU A 60 24.81 6.42 1.90
N GLY A 61 24.79 7.58 1.26
CA GLY A 61 23.95 8.72 1.62
C GLY A 61 22.47 8.37 1.49
N ASP A 62 22.05 7.92 0.31
CA ASP A 62 20.65 7.55 0.04
C ASP A 62 20.15 6.50 1.06
N LEU A 63 20.93 5.45 1.33
CA LEU A 63 20.59 4.42 2.31
C LEU A 63 20.40 4.98 3.73
N ARG A 64 21.17 6.01 4.13
CA ARG A 64 21.00 6.67 5.43
C ARG A 64 19.73 7.50 5.47
N ASP A 65 19.42 8.19 4.39
CA ASP A 65 18.20 9.00 4.26
C ASP A 65 16.96 8.11 4.26
N MET A 66 16.98 7.01 3.50
CA MET A 66 15.96 5.94 3.53
C MET A 66 15.73 5.42 4.96
N LEU A 67 16.81 5.12 5.68
CA LEU A 67 16.72 4.64 7.05
C LEU A 67 16.11 5.68 8.00
N ALA A 68 16.46 6.96 7.84
CA ALA A 68 15.91 8.05 8.63
C ALA A 68 14.42 8.24 8.37
N MET A 69 13.99 8.22 7.10
CA MET A 69 12.57 8.32 6.72
C MET A 69 11.75 7.17 7.32
N CYS A 70 12.21 5.93 7.20
CA CYS A 70 11.56 4.76 7.80
C CYS A 70 11.43 4.87 9.33
N ARG A 71 12.49 5.33 10.01
CA ARG A 71 12.49 5.51 11.48
C ARG A 71 11.61 6.68 11.94
N GLY A 72 11.41 7.68 11.09
CA GLY A 72 10.54 8.83 11.35
C GLY A 72 9.04 8.51 11.18
N LEU A 73 8.69 7.33 10.67
CA LEU A 73 7.32 6.96 10.41
C LEU A 73 6.55 6.72 11.72
N ASN A 74 5.71 7.68 12.11
CA ASN A 74 4.85 7.61 13.28
C ASN A 74 3.38 7.47 12.88
N LEU A 75 2.82 6.28 13.08
CA LEU A 75 1.46 5.90 12.68
C LEU A 75 0.72 5.22 13.84
N ARG A 76 -0.60 5.13 13.72
CA ARG A 76 -1.48 4.43 14.67
C ARG A 76 -2.35 3.43 13.92
N PRO A 77 -1.81 2.24 13.54
CA PRO A 77 -2.50 1.28 12.69
C PRO A 77 -3.87 0.85 13.23
N GLU A 78 -4.00 0.75 14.56
CA GLU A 78 -5.22 0.35 15.26
C GLU A 78 -6.40 1.30 15.01
N LYS A 79 -6.13 2.52 14.53
CA LYS A 79 -7.16 3.52 14.26
C LYS A 79 -7.69 3.49 12.82
N GLY A 80 -7.11 2.66 11.94
CA GLY A 80 -7.59 2.50 10.56
C GLY A 80 -7.68 3.81 9.76
N ARG A 81 -6.80 4.77 10.05
CA ARG A 81 -6.90 6.13 9.48
C ARG A 81 -6.40 6.16 8.04
N ARG A 82 -7.24 6.58 7.09
CA ARG A 82 -6.85 6.79 5.69
C ARG A 82 -5.58 7.65 5.53
N LYS A 83 -5.41 8.70 6.35
CA LYS A 83 -4.20 9.55 6.30
C LYS A 83 -2.92 8.81 6.68
N ASP A 84 -3.02 7.78 7.52
CA ASP A 84 -1.85 6.98 7.91
C ASP A 84 -1.47 6.03 6.76
N LEU A 85 -2.45 5.45 6.05
CA LEU A 85 -2.22 4.73 4.80
C LEU A 85 -1.54 5.61 3.75
N LYS A 86 -2.02 6.86 3.60
CA LYS A 86 -1.43 7.82 2.65
C LYS A 86 0.04 8.13 2.98
N LYS A 87 0.40 8.23 4.26
CA LYS A 87 1.79 8.43 4.69
C LYS A 87 2.69 7.25 4.32
N ILE A 88 2.20 6.02 4.45
CA ILE A 88 2.93 4.81 4.04
C ILE A 88 3.18 4.86 2.53
N GLU A 89 2.14 5.14 1.75
CA GLU A 89 2.24 5.26 0.29
C GLU A 89 3.25 6.34 -0.13
N THR A 90 3.17 7.53 0.46
CA THR A 90 4.13 8.62 0.19
C THR A 90 5.56 8.21 0.53
N LEU A 91 5.79 7.59 1.68
CA LEU A 91 7.11 7.09 2.05
C LEU A 91 7.63 6.07 1.03
N ILE A 92 6.81 5.09 0.63
CA ILE A 92 7.22 4.05 -0.31
C ILE A 92 7.61 4.65 -1.66
N GLU A 93 6.86 5.63 -2.16
CA GLU A 93 7.19 6.31 -3.41
C GLU A 93 8.48 7.14 -3.29
N GLU A 94 8.70 7.84 -2.17
CA GLU A 94 9.96 8.56 -1.92
C GLU A 94 11.17 7.60 -1.89
N LEU A 95 11.02 6.43 -1.23
CA LEU A 95 12.05 5.39 -1.22
C LEU A 95 12.31 4.83 -2.63
N ARG A 96 11.25 4.61 -3.41
CA ARG A 96 11.35 4.13 -4.80
C ARG A 96 12.14 5.11 -5.66
N LEU A 97 11.83 6.40 -5.60
CA LEU A 97 12.53 7.43 -6.37
C LEU A 97 14.04 7.46 -6.09
N LEU A 98 14.46 7.23 -4.84
CA LEU A 98 15.88 7.10 -4.50
C LEU A 98 16.50 5.85 -5.16
N THR A 99 15.81 4.71 -5.10
CA THR A 99 16.33 3.45 -5.67
C THR A 99 16.32 3.41 -7.20
N GLU A 100 15.46 4.17 -7.88
CA GLU A 100 15.45 4.27 -9.35
C GLU A 100 16.68 5.01 -9.90
N GLN A 101 17.38 5.78 -9.06
CA GLN A 101 18.58 6.53 -9.43
C GLN A 101 19.88 5.73 -9.21
N TRP A 102 19.78 4.46 -8.78
CA TRP A 102 20.92 3.62 -8.38
C TRP A 102 21.55 2.81 -9.52
#